data_AF-A0A357QR36-F1
#
_entry.id   AF-A0A357QR36-F1
#
_cell.length_a   1.000
_cell.length_b   1.000
_cell.length_c   1.000
_cell.angle_alpha   90.00
_cell.angle_beta   90.00
_cell.angle_gamma   90.00
#
_symmetry.space_group_name_H-M   'P 1'
#
loop_
_entity.id
_entity.type
_entity.pdbx_description
1 polymer ?
#
loop_
_entity_poly.entity_id
_entity_poly.type
_entity_poly.pdbx_seq_one_letter_code
_entity_poly.pdbx_strand_id
1 'polypeptide(L)'
;MKMSLSKQKIVFFTTILFMTVSMLESCRPVQGCTDPNAYNYNSSADEDDGSCAYYPGCTDPNAINYDPNADIDDGSCEYPAGCTDPVADNYDPTAQVDDGSCWYQYGENSGKITVYREGECWENNVDVYFGDSFEGTLTSFYTTLPDCDANAEAGKIITFVDSYGDYDFKATSEAGTEWKGKVYIPRNGCVDVKLRCGGYIGGNALVTDNTKGEIMVWTKLDLPLNISVQINDADAGVIRTNYDSIPNCGASGCVTKCSLTPGTYTIDASSGSYTWSNYTIQVFGGECSKFELK
;
A
#
# COMPACT_ATOMS: atom_id res chain seq x y z
N MET A 1 18.06 -96.39 -53.99
CA MET A 1 18.29 -94.99 -53.51
C MET A 1 17.61 -94.07 -54.51
N LYS A 2 16.84 -93.04 -54.18
CA LYS A 2 16.77 -92.21 -52.98
C LYS A 2 15.44 -91.42 -53.06
N MET A 3 14.72 -91.44 -51.93
CA MET A 3 13.85 -90.39 -51.37
C MET A 3 12.65 -89.84 -52.19
N SER A 4 11.48 -90.03 -51.59
CA SER A 4 10.17 -89.43 -51.93
C SER A 4 10.19 -87.89 -51.87
N LEU A 5 9.87 -87.25 -53.00
CA LEU A 5 9.71 -85.79 -53.10
C LEU A 5 8.52 -85.22 -52.30
N SER A 6 7.59 -86.07 -51.85
CA SER A 6 6.41 -85.64 -51.06
C SER A 6 6.75 -85.38 -49.60
N LYS A 7 7.66 -86.17 -49.00
CA LYS A 7 8.10 -85.96 -47.61
C LYS A 7 9.08 -84.79 -47.49
N GLN A 8 9.84 -84.47 -48.54
CA GLN A 8 10.82 -83.37 -48.51
C GLN A 8 10.17 -81.98 -48.53
N LYS A 9 9.05 -81.78 -49.23
CA LYS A 9 8.31 -80.50 -49.21
C LYS A 9 7.55 -80.26 -47.90
N ILE A 10 6.98 -81.30 -47.30
CA ILE A 10 6.28 -81.21 -46.02
C ILE A 10 7.27 -80.96 -44.88
N VAL A 11 8.41 -81.66 -44.85
CA VAL A 11 9.47 -81.41 -43.87
C VAL A 11 10.04 -80.00 -44.01
N PHE A 12 10.27 -79.48 -45.22
CA PHE A 12 10.73 -78.11 -45.44
C PHE A 12 9.72 -77.05 -44.97
N PHE A 13 8.42 -77.24 -45.24
CA PHE A 13 7.38 -76.29 -44.82
C PHE A 13 7.14 -76.32 -43.31
N THR A 14 7.24 -77.49 -42.67
CA THR A 14 7.10 -77.60 -41.20
C THR A 14 8.36 -77.16 -40.46
N THR A 15 9.57 -77.32 -41.02
CA THR A 15 10.80 -76.79 -40.41
C THR A 15 10.97 -75.28 -40.63
N ILE A 16 10.48 -74.73 -41.75
CA ILE A 16 10.43 -73.27 -41.96
C ILE A 16 9.36 -72.65 -41.05
N LEU A 17 8.18 -73.28 -40.88
CA LEU A 17 7.16 -72.81 -39.95
C LEU A 17 7.60 -72.87 -38.47
N PHE A 18 8.38 -73.88 -38.07
CA PHE A 18 8.99 -73.93 -36.73
C PHE A 18 10.20 -72.97 -36.58
N MET A 19 10.96 -72.68 -37.64
CA MET A 19 12.06 -71.69 -37.61
C MET A 19 11.59 -70.23 -37.73
N THR A 20 10.40 -69.97 -38.28
CA THR A 20 9.82 -68.62 -38.32
C THR A 20 8.99 -68.28 -37.10
N VAL A 21 8.51 -69.29 -36.35
CA VAL A 21 7.84 -69.06 -35.05
C VAL A 21 8.89 -68.80 -33.95
N SER A 22 10.10 -69.34 -34.05
CA SER A 22 11.18 -69.12 -33.07
C SER A 22 11.94 -67.79 -33.21
N MET A 23 11.56 -66.92 -34.15
CA MET A 23 12.10 -65.54 -34.27
C MET A 23 11.11 -64.47 -33.79
N LEU A 24 9.94 -64.86 -33.30
CA LEU A 24 8.89 -63.93 -32.85
C LEU A 24 8.84 -63.77 -31.32
N GLU A 25 9.85 -64.25 -30.60
CA GLU A 25 9.90 -64.21 -29.12
C GLU A 25 11.02 -63.33 -28.54
N SER A 26 11.72 -62.54 -29.35
CA SER A 26 12.84 -61.71 -28.88
C SER A 26 12.63 -60.20 -29.00
N CYS A 27 11.38 -59.73 -29.09
CA CYS A 27 11.08 -58.31 -28.86
C CYS A 27 9.74 -58.17 -28.14
N ARG A 28 9.63 -58.75 -26.94
CA ARG A 28 8.58 -58.32 -26.02
C ARG A 28 9.14 -57.13 -25.24
N PRO A 29 8.49 -55.94 -25.29
CA PRO A 29 8.95 -54.79 -24.55
C PRO A 29 9.06 -55.16 -23.07
N VAL A 30 10.18 -54.79 -22.44
CA VAL A 30 10.34 -54.97 -20.99
C VAL A 30 9.36 -54.02 -20.31
N GLN A 31 8.41 -54.57 -19.57
CA GLN A 31 7.40 -53.82 -18.83
C GLN A 31 7.99 -53.36 -17.49
N GLY A 32 7.70 -52.11 -17.11
CA GLY A 32 8.07 -51.56 -15.81
C GLY A 32 8.00 -50.04 -15.82
N CYS A 33 8.14 -49.40 -14.67
CA CYS A 33 8.10 -47.94 -14.61
C CYS A 33 9.21 -47.29 -15.45
N THR A 34 8.84 -46.48 -16.45
CA THR A 34 9.79 -45.75 -17.31
C THR A 34 10.06 -44.32 -16.85
N ASP A 35 9.40 -43.83 -15.80
CA ASP A 35 9.61 -42.48 -15.26
C ASP A 35 10.84 -42.44 -14.34
N PRO A 36 11.90 -41.67 -14.67
CA PRO A 36 13.10 -41.55 -13.84
C PRO A 36 12.85 -40.88 -12.47
N ASN A 37 11.71 -40.22 -12.26
CA ASN A 37 11.34 -39.60 -11.00
C ASN A 37 10.58 -40.54 -10.06
N ALA A 38 10.20 -41.75 -10.51
CA ALA A 38 9.56 -42.75 -9.65
C ALA A 38 10.60 -43.54 -8.86
N TYR A 39 10.31 -43.88 -7.60
CA TYR A 39 11.25 -44.63 -6.76
C TYR A 39 11.44 -46.09 -7.21
N ASN A 40 10.55 -46.59 -8.06
CA ASN A 40 10.65 -47.91 -8.70
C ASN A 40 10.99 -47.82 -10.20
N TYR A 41 11.62 -46.71 -10.64
CA TYR A 41 12.14 -46.55 -12.00
C TYR A 41 12.97 -47.77 -12.43
N ASN A 42 12.63 -48.32 -13.59
CA ASN A 42 13.35 -49.42 -14.23
C ASN A 42 13.99 -48.93 -15.52
N SER A 43 15.30 -48.67 -15.48
CA SER A 43 16.08 -48.24 -16.66
C SER A 43 16.18 -49.28 -17.78
N SER A 44 15.75 -50.52 -17.52
CA SER A 44 15.66 -51.59 -18.52
C SER A 44 14.25 -51.76 -19.10
N ALA A 45 13.26 -50.98 -18.64
CA ALA A 45 11.89 -51.01 -19.19
C ALA A 45 11.83 -50.25 -20.52
N ASP A 46 11.15 -50.85 -21.51
CA ASP A 46 10.88 -50.28 -22.83
C ASP A 46 9.45 -49.70 -22.92
N GLU A 47 8.55 -50.13 -22.03
CA GLU A 47 7.16 -49.67 -21.95
C GLU A 47 6.71 -49.54 -20.49
N ASP A 48 6.00 -48.46 -20.19
CA ASP A 48 5.37 -48.23 -18.88
C ASP A 48 4.21 -49.21 -18.66
N ASP A 49 4.25 -49.93 -17.54
CA ASP A 49 3.21 -50.86 -17.13
C ASP A 49 2.23 -50.26 -16.11
N GLY A 50 2.37 -48.97 -15.80
CA GLY A 50 1.58 -48.26 -14.81
C GLY A 50 1.96 -48.62 -13.37
N SER A 51 3.09 -49.31 -13.15
CA SER A 51 3.59 -49.62 -11.81
C SER A 51 4.31 -48.45 -11.16
N CYS A 52 4.58 -47.35 -11.86
CA CYS A 52 5.29 -46.19 -11.32
C CYS A 52 4.72 -45.75 -9.98
N ALA A 53 5.62 -45.62 -9.01
CA ALA A 53 5.28 -45.28 -7.65
C ALA A 53 6.17 -44.13 -7.18
N TYR A 54 5.53 -43.19 -6.50
CA TYR A 54 6.10 -41.92 -6.05
C TYR A 54 5.86 -41.79 -4.56
N TYR A 55 6.62 -40.92 -3.88
CA TYR A 55 6.32 -40.50 -2.52
C TYR A 55 5.37 -39.30 -2.57
N PRO A 56 4.05 -39.48 -2.32
CA PRO A 56 3.12 -38.36 -2.24
C PRO A 56 3.35 -37.57 -0.96
N GLY A 57 3.23 -36.25 -1.06
CA GLY A 57 3.25 -35.34 0.08
C GLY A 57 3.38 -33.89 -0.39
N CYS A 58 3.46 -32.95 0.53
CA CYS A 58 3.61 -31.56 0.15
C CYS A 58 5.02 -31.26 -0.38
N THR A 59 5.12 -30.83 -1.64
CA THR A 59 6.41 -30.50 -2.28
C THR A 59 6.79 -29.02 -2.19
N ASP A 60 5.94 -28.17 -1.60
CA ASP A 60 6.18 -26.72 -1.48
C ASP A 60 6.99 -26.39 -0.21
N PRO A 61 8.22 -25.86 -0.33
CA PRO A 61 9.05 -25.51 0.82
C PRO A 61 8.49 -24.37 1.69
N ASN A 62 7.46 -23.66 1.22
CA ASN A 62 6.78 -22.62 2.00
C ASN A 62 5.60 -23.16 2.82
N ALA A 63 5.23 -24.43 2.66
CA ALA A 63 4.17 -25.06 3.44
C ALA A 63 4.66 -25.52 4.82
N ILE A 64 3.76 -25.51 5.80
CA ILE A 64 3.99 -25.97 7.19
C ILE A 64 4.36 -27.46 7.21
N ASN A 65 3.75 -28.24 6.32
CA ASN A 65 3.92 -29.69 6.21
C ASN A 65 4.77 -30.10 5.01
N TYR A 66 5.66 -29.22 4.54
CA TYR A 66 6.64 -29.55 3.50
C TYR A 66 7.37 -30.87 3.80
N ASP A 67 7.30 -31.82 2.88
CA ASP A 67 8.06 -33.06 2.94
C ASP A 67 9.19 -33.03 1.89
N PRO A 68 10.45 -32.90 2.32
CA PRO A 68 11.59 -32.91 1.39
C PRO A 68 11.81 -34.24 0.67
N ASN A 69 11.08 -35.31 1.04
CA ASN A 69 11.11 -36.60 0.36
C ASN A 69 9.92 -36.82 -0.57
N ALA A 70 8.95 -35.89 -0.62
CA ALA A 70 7.85 -35.99 -1.56
C ALA A 70 8.33 -35.65 -2.96
N ASP A 71 8.00 -36.52 -3.92
CA ASP A 71 8.35 -36.35 -5.35
C ASP A 71 7.13 -35.89 -6.17
N ILE A 72 5.94 -35.95 -5.57
CA ILE A 72 4.68 -35.52 -6.17
C ILE A 72 3.80 -34.83 -5.15
N ASP A 73 3.30 -33.64 -5.50
CA ASP A 73 2.31 -32.93 -4.70
C ASP A 73 0.99 -33.70 -4.68
N ASP A 74 0.55 -34.08 -3.48
CA ASP A 74 -0.73 -34.75 -3.25
C ASP A 74 -1.87 -33.79 -2.88
N GLY A 75 -1.58 -32.48 -2.88
CA GLY A 75 -2.52 -31.43 -2.49
C GLY A 75 -2.70 -31.33 -0.97
N SER A 76 -1.84 -31.97 -0.17
CA SER A 76 -1.90 -31.89 1.30
C SER A 76 -1.27 -30.62 1.86
N CYS A 77 -0.59 -29.78 1.05
CA CYS A 77 0.11 -28.60 1.54
C CYS A 77 -0.75 -27.70 2.43
N GLU A 78 -0.29 -27.50 3.66
CA GLU A 78 -0.88 -26.61 4.67
C GLU A 78 -0.04 -25.34 4.76
N TYR A 79 -0.71 -24.19 4.76
CA TYR A 79 -0.04 -22.90 4.79
C TYR A 79 -0.41 -22.13 6.07
N PRO A 80 0.47 -21.24 6.57
CA PRO A 80 0.15 -20.41 7.72
C PRO A 80 -1.11 -19.60 7.45
N ALA A 81 -2.10 -19.79 8.32
CA ALA A 81 -3.37 -19.10 8.24
C ALA A 81 -3.43 -18.00 9.32
N GLY A 82 -3.96 -16.85 8.94
CA GLY A 82 -4.05 -15.67 9.80
C GLY A 82 -4.58 -14.49 9.01
N CYS A 83 -4.62 -13.31 9.61
CA CYS A 83 -5.09 -12.14 8.89
C CYS A 83 -4.08 -11.70 7.83
N THR A 84 -4.48 -11.73 6.56
CA THR A 84 -3.62 -11.33 5.43
C THR A 84 -3.79 -9.87 5.01
N ASP A 85 -4.74 -9.15 5.60
CA ASP A 85 -5.00 -7.74 5.27
C ASP A 85 -4.03 -6.80 6.01
N PRO A 86 -3.13 -6.08 5.30
CA PRO A 86 -2.14 -5.20 5.92
C PRO A 86 -2.73 -3.98 6.66
N VAL A 87 -4.03 -3.70 6.55
CA VAL A 87 -4.67 -2.60 7.31
C VAL A 87 -5.40 -3.09 8.57
N ALA A 88 -5.52 -4.41 8.76
CA ALA A 88 -6.13 -4.96 9.96
C ALA A 88 -5.18 -4.86 11.15
N ASP A 89 -5.74 -4.73 12.36
CA ASP A 89 -4.94 -4.54 13.57
C ASP A 89 -4.17 -5.79 14.01
N ASN A 90 -4.59 -6.96 13.52
CA ASN A 90 -3.92 -8.25 13.70
C ASN A 90 -3.29 -8.79 12.41
N TYR A 91 -2.91 -7.93 11.48
CA TYR A 91 -2.19 -8.36 10.28
C TYR A 91 -0.99 -9.26 10.64
N ASP A 92 -0.97 -10.45 10.04
CA ASP A 92 0.11 -11.41 10.16
C ASP A 92 0.89 -11.45 8.84
N PRO A 93 2.10 -10.87 8.77
CA PRO A 93 2.91 -10.88 7.56
C PRO A 93 3.42 -12.28 7.18
N THR A 94 3.25 -13.29 8.04
CA THR A 94 3.61 -14.68 7.75
C THR A 94 2.42 -15.50 7.23
N ALA A 95 1.19 -15.00 7.38
CA ALA A 95 0.00 -15.66 6.87
C ALA A 95 -0.02 -15.65 5.34
N GLN A 96 -0.31 -16.80 4.75
CA GLN A 96 -0.49 -16.98 3.30
C GLN A 96 -1.95 -17.27 2.95
N VAL A 97 -2.74 -17.67 3.94
CA VAL A 97 -4.17 -17.95 3.80
C VAL A 97 -4.93 -17.08 4.80
N ASP A 98 -5.92 -16.34 4.31
CA ASP A 98 -6.82 -15.60 5.19
C ASP A 98 -7.73 -16.58 5.95
N ASP A 99 -7.70 -16.53 7.27
CA ASP A 99 -8.56 -17.32 8.15
C ASP A 99 -9.82 -16.57 8.61
N GLY A 100 -10.00 -15.33 8.15
CA GLY A 100 -11.11 -14.46 8.56
C GLY A 100 -10.99 -13.95 9.99
N SER A 101 -9.80 -14.06 10.61
CA SER A 101 -9.53 -13.50 11.94
C SER A 101 -9.28 -11.99 11.92
N CYS A 102 -9.19 -11.36 10.74
CA CYS A 102 -8.95 -9.93 10.61
C CYS A 102 -9.97 -9.12 11.43
N TRP A 103 -9.46 -8.24 12.28
CA TRP A 103 -10.29 -7.27 12.99
C TRP A 103 -9.79 -5.86 12.78
N TYR A 104 -10.74 -4.94 12.84
CA TYR A 104 -10.57 -3.54 12.48
C TYR A 104 -11.14 -2.68 13.61
N GLN A 105 -10.29 -1.86 14.23
CA GLN A 105 -10.62 -0.95 15.32
C GLN A 105 -11.77 -0.01 14.96
N TYR A 106 -11.83 0.47 13.72
CA TYR A 106 -12.86 1.40 13.25
C TYR A 106 -13.88 0.76 12.31
N GLY A 107 -13.60 -0.45 11.81
CA GLY A 107 -14.40 -1.18 10.83
C GLY A 107 -13.66 -1.36 9.49
N GLU A 108 -13.96 -2.46 8.80
CA GLU A 108 -13.27 -2.88 7.57
C GLU A 108 -13.30 -1.82 6.46
N ASN A 109 -14.37 -1.03 6.36
CA ASN A 109 -14.52 0.01 5.36
C ASN A 109 -14.60 1.41 5.95
N SER A 110 -14.28 1.54 7.24
CA SER A 110 -14.48 2.77 7.99
C SER A 110 -13.14 3.36 8.39
N GLY A 111 -13.16 4.60 8.84
CA GLY A 111 -12.01 5.25 9.45
C GLY A 111 -12.43 6.25 10.50
N LYS A 112 -11.43 6.84 11.13
CA LYS A 112 -11.62 7.83 12.19
C LYS A 112 -11.01 9.15 11.77
N ILE A 113 -11.68 10.24 12.13
CA ILE A 113 -11.16 11.58 11.94
C ILE A 113 -11.26 12.38 13.23
N THR A 114 -10.16 13.03 13.54
CA THR A 114 -10.05 13.95 14.66
C THR A 114 -9.91 15.36 14.10
N VAL A 115 -10.75 16.29 14.54
CA VAL A 115 -10.61 17.71 14.23
C VAL A 115 -10.31 18.46 15.52
N TYR A 116 -9.23 19.23 15.54
CA TYR A 116 -8.82 19.98 16.71
C TYR A 116 -8.23 21.33 16.32
N ARG A 117 -8.13 22.21 17.31
CA ARG A 117 -7.62 23.57 17.15
C ARG A 117 -6.33 23.72 17.93
N GLU A 118 -5.30 24.31 17.33
CA GLU A 118 -4.06 24.66 18.04
C GLU A 118 -3.93 26.18 18.20
N GLY A 119 -3.64 26.61 19.42
CA GLY A 119 -3.40 28.01 19.77
C GLY A 119 -4.66 28.82 20.10
N GLU A 120 -4.45 29.98 20.72
CA GLU A 120 -5.50 30.93 21.07
C GLU A 120 -6.06 31.60 19.82
N CYS A 121 -7.17 31.06 19.33
CA CYS A 121 -8.01 31.74 18.38
C CYS A 121 -8.94 32.64 19.19
N TRP A 122 -9.01 33.93 18.84
CA TRP A 122 -9.93 34.90 19.48
C TRP A 122 -11.42 34.58 19.24
N GLU A 123 -11.71 33.41 18.67
CA GLU A 123 -13.02 32.95 18.24
C GLU A 123 -13.43 31.82 19.18
N ASN A 124 -14.51 32.02 19.93
CA ASN A 124 -14.81 31.14 21.06
C ASN A 124 -15.35 29.77 20.63
N ASN A 125 -16.00 29.69 19.46
CA ASN A 125 -16.61 28.48 18.92
C ASN A 125 -16.33 28.31 17.42
N VAL A 126 -15.99 27.08 17.01
CA VAL A 126 -15.80 26.69 15.61
C VAL A 126 -16.64 25.47 15.28
N ASP A 127 -17.61 25.63 14.39
CA ASP A 127 -18.47 24.55 13.91
C ASP A 127 -17.77 23.76 12.80
N VAL A 128 -17.83 22.44 12.88
CA VAL A 128 -17.17 21.51 11.96
C VAL A 128 -18.20 20.74 11.15
N TYR A 129 -17.92 20.59 9.86
CA TYR A 129 -18.76 19.94 8.88
C TYR A 129 -17.95 19.01 7.97
N PHE A 130 -18.54 17.85 7.64
CA PHE A 130 -18.11 17.01 6.52
C PHE A 130 -19.19 17.03 5.43
N GLY A 131 -18.84 17.52 4.25
CA GLY A 131 -19.83 17.91 3.25
C GLY A 131 -20.81 18.94 3.84
N ASP A 132 -22.10 18.58 3.86
CA ASP A 132 -23.17 19.38 4.45
C ASP A 132 -23.60 18.90 5.85
N SER A 133 -22.98 17.83 6.37
CA SER A 133 -23.28 17.27 7.70
C SER A 133 -22.58 18.07 8.79
N PHE A 134 -23.31 18.46 9.85
CA PHE A 134 -22.73 19.09 11.03
C PHE A 134 -22.27 18.02 12.03
N GLU A 135 -21.02 18.12 12.45
CA GLU A 135 -20.37 17.13 13.31
C GLU A 135 -20.21 17.59 14.76
N GLY A 136 -20.05 18.91 14.97
CA GLY A 136 -19.92 19.46 16.31
C GLY A 136 -19.24 20.83 16.33
N THR A 137 -19.07 21.35 17.54
CA THR A 137 -18.46 22.66 17.79
C THR A 137 -17.22 22.53 18.68
N LEU A 138 -16.08 23.04 18.22
CA LEU A 138 -14.85 23.15 19.01
C LEU A 138 -14.94 24.38 19.93
N THR A 139 -14.89 24.14 21.24
CA THR A 139 -15.02 25.18 22.27
C THR A 139 -13.73 25.49 23.02
N SER A 140 -12.69 24.66 22.84
CA SER A 140 -11.35 24.84 23.44
C SER A 140 -10.24 24.62 22.40
N PHE A 141 -8.98 24.86 22.77
CA PHE A 141 -7.81 24.63 21.92
C PHE A 141 -6.77 23.78 22.64
N TYR A 142 -5.92 23.14 21.85
CA TYR A 142 -4.78 22.36 22.31
C TYR A 142 -3.49 23.15 22.19
N THR A 143 -2.56 22.88 23.10
CA THR A 143 -1.17 23.36 23.05
C THR A 143 -0.22 22.32 22.47
N THR A 144 -0.66 21.08 22.35
CA THR A 144 0.09 19.94 21.81
C THR A 144 -0.80 19.11 20.88
N LEU A 145 -0.20 18.39 19.94
CA LEU A 145 -0.94 17.51 19.02
C LEU A 145 -1.71 16.44 19.82
N PRO A 146 -3.06 16.40 19.77
CA PRO A 146 -3.81 15.32 20.39
C PRO A 146 -3.64 14.05 19.55
N ASP A 147 -3.46 12.91 20.22
CA ASP A 147 -3.52 11.60 19.59
C ASP A 147 -4.95 11.35 19.09
N CYS A 148 -5.10 10.85 17.87
CA CYS A 148 -6.39 10.45 17.36
C CYS A 148 -7.13 9.49 18.31
N ASP A 149 -6.41 8.59 18.98
CA ASP A 149 -6.98 7.60 19.89
C ASP A 149 -7.15 8.07 21.33
N ALA A 150 -6.71 9.28 21.65
CA ALA A 150 -7.09 9.89 22.91
C ALA A 150 -8.62 10.07 22.96
N ASN A 151 -9.20 9.73 24.11
CA ASN A 151 -10.62 9.97 24.41
C ASN A 151 -11.00 11.43 24.10
N ALA A 152 -12.26 11.66 23.74
CA ALA A 152 -12.77 13.01 23.44
C ALA A 152 -12.54 13.95 24.63
N GLU A 153 -11.66 14.94 24.46
CA GLU A 153 -11.45 16.02 25.44
C GLU A 153 -12.01 17.34 24.89
N ALA A 154 -12.07 18.36 25.74
CA ALA A 154 -12.60 19.66 25.36
C ALA A 154 -11.76 20.29 24.22
N GLY A 155 -12.39 20.63 23.10
CA GLY A 155 -11.71 21.21 21.93
C GLY A 155 -11.26 20.21 20.86
N LYS A 156 -11.72 18.96 20.95
CA LYS A 156 -11.54 17.90 19.94
C LYS A 156 -12.91 17.40 19.48
N ILE A 157 -13.11 17.27 18.18
CA ILE A 157 -14.25 16.54 17.59
C ILE A 157 -13.71 15.25 17.01
N ILE A 158 -14.34 14.13 17.39
CA ILE A 158 -14.02 12.81 16.89
C ILE A 158 -15.23 12.30 16.12
N THR A 159 -15.04 12.06 14.82
CA THR A 159 -16.09 11.50 13.96
C THR A 159 -15.65 10.12 13.47
N PHE A 160 -16.57 9.15 13.58
CA PHE A 160 -16.46 7.88 12.89
C PHE A 160 -17.07 8.03 11.50
N VAL A 161 -16.36 7.53 10.50
CA VAL A 161 -16.81 7.63 9.12
C VAL A 161 -16.98 6.22 8.58
N ASP A 162 -18.21 5.89 8.19
CA ASP A 162 -18.63 4.54 7.75
C ASP A 162 -18.11 4.17 6.35
N SER A 163 -17.37 5.09 5.70
CA SER A 163 -16.65 4.83 4.46
C SER A 163 -15.28 5.53 4.48
N TYR A 164 -14.26 4.85 3.94
CA TYR A 164 -12.96 5.46 3.69
C TYR A 164 -12.96 6.26 2.37
N GLY A 165 -12.02 7.18 2.20
CA GLY A 165 -11.87 7.96 0.98
C GLY A 165 -11.78 9.47 1.20
N ASP A 166 -12.00 10.23 0.13
CA ASP A 166 -11.89 11.69 0.13
C ASP A 166 -13.20 12.36 0.60
N TYR A 167 -13.06 13.29 1.55
CA TYR A 167 -14.14 14.10 2.10
C TYR A 167 -13.87 15.59 1.89
N ASP A 168 -14.92 16.33 1.55
CA ASP A 168 -14.90 17.78 1.64
C ASP A 168 -15.06 18.19 3.10
N PHE A 169 -14.03 18.86 3.62
CA PHE A 169 -13.98 19.37 4.98
C PHE A 169 -14.32 20.86 4.99
N LYS A 170 -15.16 21.27 5.95
CA LYS A 170 -15.42 22.68 6.23
C LYS A 170 -15.48 22.90 7.74
N ALA A 171 -14.93 24.01 8.21
CA ALA A 171 -15.24 24.54 9.52
C ALA A 171 -15.48 26.05 9.46
N THR A 172 -16.33 26.57 10.33
CA THR A 172 -16.68 27.99 10.38
C THR A 172 -16.74 28.48 11.81
N SER A 173 -16.19 29.67 12.07
CA SER A 173 -16.33 30.32 13.36
C SER A 173 -17.46 31.35 13.38
N GLU A 174 -17.91 31.72 14.59
CA GLU A 174 -18.88 32.81 14.79
C GLU A 174 -18.42 34.16 14.22
N ALA A 175 -17.10 34.39 14.13
CA ALA A 175 -16.51 35.60 13.59
C ALA A 175 -16.44 35.62 12.05
N GLY A 176 -16.84 34.53 11.39
CA GLY A 176 -16.87 34.40 9.93
C GLY A 176 -15.57 33.88 9.31
N THR A 177 -14.63 33.38 10.11
CA THR A 177 -13.47 32.65 9.60
C THR A 177 -13.92 31.28 9.09
N GLU A 178 -13.39 30.88 7.94
CA GLU A 178 -13.74 29.62 7.30
C GLU A 178 -12.47 28.82 6.99
N TRP A 179 -12.47 27.55 7.41
CA TRP A 179 -11.50 26.53 7.03
C TRP A 179 -12.15 25.61 6.01
N LYS A 180 -11.48 25.36 4.88
CA LYS A 180 -11.96 24.46 3.83
C LYS A 180 -10.81 23.62 3.30
N GLY A 181 -11.10 22.37 2.97
CA GLY A 181 -10.09 21.47 2.40
C GLY A 181 -10.69 20.15 1.96
N LYS A 182 -9.83 19.29 1.41
CA LYS A 182 -10.12 17.88 1.23
C LYS A 182 -9.31 17.08 2.25
N VAL A 183 -9.92 16.06 2.84
CA VAL A 183 -9.27 15.13 3.75
C VAL A 183 -9.49 13.70 3.26
N TYR A 184 -8.44 12.90 3.24
CA TYR A 184 -8.54 11.49 2.86
C TYR A 184 -8.56 10.65 4.14
N ILE A 185 -9.66 9.97 4.41
CA ILE A 185 -9.80 9.07 5.56
C ILE A 185 -9.37 7.66 5.13
N PRO A 186 -8.28 7.10 5.69
CA PRO A 186 -7.82 5.76 5.36
C PRO A 186 -8.73 4.67 5.95
N ARG A 187 -8.80 3.54 5.23
CA ARG A 187 -9.46 2.31 5.70
C ARG A 187 -8.79 1.81 6.98
N ASN A 188 -9.59 1.57 8.02
CA ASN A 188 -9.17 1.24 9.39
C ASN A 188 -8.04 2.12 9.93
N GLY A 189 -7.97 3.37 9.51
CA GLY A 189 -6.95 4.30 9.99
C GLY A 189 -7.57 5.56 10.58
N CYS A 190 -6.70 6.42 11.07
CA CYS A 190 -7.10 7.71 11.57
C CYS A 190 -6.34 8.88 10.95
N VAL A 191 -7.05 9.99 10.76
CA VAL A 191 -6.51 11.27 10.33
C VAL A 191 -6.78 12.34 11.37
N ASP A 192 -5.74 13.13 11.66
CA ASP A 192 -5.86 14.35 12.44
C ASP A 192 -5.93 15.57 11.52
N VAL A 193 -6.96 16.40 11.70
CA VAL A 193 -7.17 17.68 11.03
C VAL A 193 -6.93 18.79 12.05
N LYS A 194 -5.85 19.54 11.81
CA LYS A 194 -5.49 20.69 12.62
C LYS A 194 -6.05 21.98 12.03
N LEU A 195 -6.90 22.67 12.79
CA LEU A 195 -7.34 24.03 12.48
C LEU A 195 -6.36 25.04 13.04
N ARG A 196 -5.69 25.74 12.14
CA ARG A 196 -4.80 26.85 12.50
C ARG A 196 -5.55 28.16 12.44
N CYS A 197 -5.27 29.06 13.37
CA CYS A 197 -5.87 30.38 13.33
C CYS A 197 -4.93 31.36 12.64
N GLY A 198 -5.39 31.90 11.52
CA GLY A 198 -4.69 32.92 10.75
C GLY A 198 -4.66 34.23 11.51
N GLY A 199 -3.51 34.89 11.54
CA GLY A 199 -3.43 36.28 11.99
C GLY A 199 -4.26 37.17 11.06
N TYR A 200 -5.23 37.88 11.64
CA TYR A 200 -6.06 38.95 11.06
C TYR A 200 -6.60 38.72 9.63
N ILE A 201 -7.88 38.35 9.57
CA ILE A 201 -8.85 38.62 8.50
C ILE A 201 -8.46 38.09 7.11
N GLY A 202 -9.01 36.92 6.75
CA GLY A 202 -9.24 36.55 5.34
C GLY A 202 -8.23 35.59 4.68
N GLY A 203 -7.34 34.96 5.44
CA GLY A 203 -6.53 33.84 4.93
C GLY A 203 -7.23 32.51 5.20
N ASN A 204 -7.52 31.73 4.14
CA ASN A 204 -7.99 30.35 4.26
C ASN A 204 -7.02 29.57 5.15
N ALA A 205 -7.44 29.25 6.37
CA ALA A 205 -6.61 28.50 7.26
C ALA A 205 -6.59 27.03 6.81
N LEU A 206 -5.37 26.48 6.75
CA LEU A 206 -5.08 25.25 6.03
C LEU A 206 -5.32 24.01 6.90
N VAL A 207 -5.89 22.97 6.26
CA VAL A 207 -6.01 21.61 6.80
C VAL A 207 -4.69 20.88 6.57
N THR A 208 -4.01 20.50 7.63
CA THR A 208 -2.93 19.50 7.56
C THR A 208 -3.44 18.18 8.10
N ASP A 209 -3.53 17.18 7.22
CA ASP A 209 -3.63 15.75 7.54
C ASP A 209 -2.25 15.29 8.04
N ASN A 210 -2.17 14.50 9.12
CA ASN A 210 -0.92 13.99 9.69
C ASN A 210 -0.09 13.11 8.73
N THR A 211 -0.68 12.62 7.64
CA THR A 211 0.00 11.89 6.56
C THR A 211 0.56 12.82 5.48
N LYS A 212 0.21 14.11 5.49
CA LYS A 212 0.65 15.12 4.53
C LYS A 212 1.39 16.24 5.23
N GLY A 213 2.40 16.79 4.58
CA GLY A 213 3.10 17.97 5.10
C GLY A 213 2.73 19.24 4.38
N GLU A 214 3.41 20.30 4.77
CA GLU A 214 3.23 21.64 4.24
C GLU A 214 4.57 22.31 3.98
N ILE A 215 4.60 23.19 2.99
CA ILE A 215 5.69 24.12 2.77
C ILE A 215 5.17 25.53 2.99
N MET A 216 5.85 26.29 3.84
CA MET A 216 5.71 27.74 3.91
C MET A 216 6.98 28.41 3.41
N VAL A 217 6.85 29.25 2.39
CA VAL A 217 7.94 30.09 1.89
C VAL A 217 7.75 31.53 2.38
N TRP A 218 8.77 32.06 3.04
CA TRP A 218 8.77 33.41 3.64
C TRP A 218 10.13 34.09 3.44
N THR A 219 10.24 35.38 3.76
CA THR A 219 11.50 36.11 3.61
C THR A 219 11.65 37.23 4.65
N LYS A 220 12.90 37.59 4.95
CA LYS A 220 13.28 38.82 5.66
C LYS A 220 13.64 39.97 4.72
N LEU A 221 13.74 39.69 3.42
CA LEU A 221 14.27 40.63 2.45
C LEU A 221 13.30 41.81 2.26
N ASP A 222 13.82 43.02 2.39
CA ASP A 222 13.10 44.27 2.10
C ASP A 222 13.25 44.62 0.60
N LEU A 223 12.70 43.73 -0.23
CA LEU A 223 12.69 43.84 -1.69
C LEU A 223 11.32 44.35 -2.17
N PRO A 224 11.14 44.72 -3.47
CA PRO A 224 9.82 44.98 -4.01
C PRO A 224 8.90 43.76 -3.74
N LEU A 225 7.95 43.95 -2.83
CA LEU A 225 7.08 42.89 -2.31
C LEU A 225 6.09 42.45 -3.39
N ASN A 226 6.46 41.44 -4.18
CA ASN A 226 5.65 40.62 -5.09
C ASN A 226 6.53 39.44 -5.60
N ILE A 227 7.02 38.61 -4.69
CA ILE A 227 7.91 37.49 -5.05
C ILE A 227 7.04 36.31 -5.48
N SER A 228 7.08 35.94 -6.76
CA SER A 228 6.38 34.76 -7.27
C SER A 228 7.15 33.51 -6.88
N VAL A 229 6.47 32.51 -6.33
CA VAL A 229 7.07 31.26 -5.83
C VAL A 229 6.49 30.09 -6.61
N GLN A 230 7.36 29.18 -7.04
CA GLN A 230 7.01 27.90 -7.63
C GLN A 230 7.49 26.77 -6.71
N ILE A 231 6.69 25.71 -6.62
CA ILE A 231 7.02 24.49 -5.90
C ILE A 231 6.88 23.32 -6.89
N ASN A 232 7.96 22.55 -7.11
CA ASN A 232 8.01 21.52 -8.15
C ASN A 232 7.52 22.02 -9.52
N ASP A 233 8.05 23.17 -9.96
CA ASP A 233 7.70 23.85 -11.22
C ASP A 233 6.24 24.36 -11.34
N ALA A 234 5.39 24.13 -10.34
CA ALA A 234 4.02 24.63 -10.31
C ALA A 234 3.93 25.97 -9.57
N ASP A 235 3.13 26.90 -10.08
CA ASP A 235 2.83 28.16 -9.40
C ASP A 235 2.23 27.90 -7.99
N ALA A 236 2.89 28.42 -6.97
CA ALA A 236 2.51 28.24 -5.57
C ALA A 236 1.93 29.53 -4.95
N GLY A 237 2.13 30.69 -5.59
CA GLY A 237 1.59 31.98 -5.15
C GLY A 237 2.64 33.08 -5.05
N VAL A 238 2.28 34.17 -4.36
CA VAL A 238 3.11 35.38 -4.28
C VAL A 238 3.31 35.81 -2.83
N ILE A 239 4.57 36.02 -2.43
CA ILE A 239 4.92 36.64 -1.14
C ILE A 239 4.74 38.14 -1.26
N ARG A 240 4.01 38.71 -0.29
CA ARG A 240 3.61 40.13 -0.25
C ARG A 240 4.11 40.87 0.99
N THR A 241 4.73 40.18 1.93
CA THR A 241 5.20 40.72 3.21
C THR A 241 6.51 40.07 3.61
N ASN A 242 7.38 40.82 4.28
CA ASN A 242 8.57 40.34 4.95
C ASN A 242 8.36 40.26 6.48
N TYR A 243 9.17 39.46 7.15
CA TYR A 243 9.09 39.24 8.60
C TYR A 243 10.46 39.38 9.26
N ASP A 244 10.51 39.95 10.47
CA ASP A 244 11.76 40.06 11.25
C ASP A 244 12.18 38.72 11.88
N SER A 245 11.21 37.85 12.16
CA SER A 245 11.37 36.54 12.77
C SER A 245 10.62 35.46 11.97
N ILE A 246 10.89 34.19 12.26
CA ILE A 246 10.25 33.06 11.57
C ILE A 246 8.73 33.11 11.85
N PRO A 247 7.88 33.32 10.83
CA PRO A 247 6.45 33.39 11.05
C PRO A 247 5.83 32.02 11.37
N ASN A 248 4.60 32.05 11.85
CA ASN A 248 3.77 30.86 11.93
C ASN A 248 3.35 30.42 10.53
N CYS A 249 3.15 29.12 10.36
CA CYS A 249 2.73 28.60 9.07
C CYS A 249 1.32 29.05 8.69
N GLY A 250 1.14 29.45 7.43
CA GLY A 250 -0.07 30.14 6.96
C GLY A 250 -0.16 31.61 7.36
N ALA A 251 0.94 32.24 7.81
CA ALA A 251 0.96 33.68 8.07
C ALA A 251 0.66 34.48 6.79
N SER A 252 -0.06 35.59 6.95
CA SER A 252 -0.50 36.42 5.83
C SER A 252 0.68 36.96 5.02
N GLY A 253 0.55 36.96 3.69
CA GLY A 253 1.61 37.43 2.80
C GLY A 253 2.80 36.48 2.62
N CYS A 254 2.80 35.29 3.23
CA CYS A 254 3.66 34.17 2.86
C CYS A 254 3.02 33.31 1.75
N VAL A 255 3.82 32.47 1.10
CA VAL A 255 3.30 31.40 0.23
C VAL A 255 3.21 30.13 1.05
N THR A 256 2.05 29.49 1.06
CA THR A 256 1.84 28.27 1.83
C THR A 256 1.12 27.22 1.00
N LYS A 257 1.72 26.03 0.90
CA LYS A 257 1.17 24.88 0.17
C LYS A 257 1.02 23.70 1.14
N CYS A 258 -0.21 23.25 1.32
CA CYS A 258 -0.56 22.14 2.21
C CYS A 258 -0.92 20.87 1.43
N SER A 259 -1.18 19.81 2.19
CA SER A 259 -1.59 18.50 1.68
C SER A 259 -0.54 17.87 0.75
N LEU A 260 0.74 18.13 1.01
CA LEU A 260 1.86 17.61 0.24
C LEU A 260 2.24 16.22 0.75
N THR A 261 2.48 15.28 -0.16
CA THR A 261 3.06 13.97 0.22
C THR A 261 4.42 14.17 0.87
N PRO A 262 4.75 13.47 1.97
CA PRO A 262 6.08 13.55 2.55
C PRO A 262 7.15 13.23 1.51
N GLY A 263 8.20 14.04 1.47
CA GLY A 263 9.21 13.95 0.42
C GLY A 263 9.96 15.26 0.20
N THR A 264 10.78 15.26 -0.85
CA THR A 264 11.60 16.42 -1.22
C THR A 264 10.91 17.24 -2.29
N TYR A 265 10.89 18.55 -2.09
CA TYR A 265 10.29 19.51 -3.02
C TYR A 265 11.30 20.55 -3.47
N THR A 266 11.22 20.99 -4.72
CA THR A 266 11.98 22.13 -5.22
C THR A 266 11.24 23.43 -4.97
N ILE A 267 11.99 24.50 -4.71
CA ILE A 267 11.49 25.86 -4.55
C ILE A 267 12.27 26.75 -5.51
N ASP A 268 11.53 27.44 -6.36
CA ASP A 268 12.02 28.49 -7.24
C ASP A 268 11.22 29.76 -6.97
N ALA A 269 11.85 30.91 -7.04
CA ALA A 269 11.17 32.19 -6.83
C ALA A 269 11.77 33.30 -7.68
N SER A 270 10.97 34.32 -8.00
CA SER A 270 11.44 35.48 -8.75
C SER A 270 10.69 36.76 -8.37
N SER A 271 11.42 37.88 -8.42
CA SER A 271 10.86 39.23 -8.30
C SER A 271 11.70 40.21 -9.10
N GLY A 272 11.16 40.74 -10.19
CA GLY A 272 11.90 41.64 -11.08
C GLY A 272 13.18 40.99 -11.62
N SER A 273 14.34 41.55 -11.27
CA SER A 273 15.67 41.00 -11.64
C SER A 273 16.22 39.96 -10.66
N TYR A 274 15.54 39.71 -9.54
CA TYR A 274 15.96 38.75 -8.53
C TYR A 274 15.40 37.37 -8.84
N THR A 275 16.25 36.35 -8.76
CA THR A 275 15.89 34.95 -9.00
C THR A 275 16.50 34.07 -7.93
N TRP A 276 15.70 33.17 -7.39
CA TRP A 276 16.08 32.09 -6.49
C TRP A 276 15.70 30.79 -7.19
N SER A 277 16.65 29.87 -7.35
CA SER A 277 16.37 28.66 -8.13
C SER A 277 17.05 27.43 -7.57
N ASN A 278 16.43 26.26 -7.78
CA ASN A 278 16.93 24.94 -7.36
C ASN A 278 17.14 24.78 -5.84
N TYR A 279 16.34 25.47 -5.03
CA TYR A 279 16.33 25.18 -3.59
C TYR A 279 15.51 23.93 -3.33
N THR A 280 15.85 23.19 -2.27
CA THR A 280 15.10 21.99 -1.88
C THR A 280 14.67 22.07 -0.43
N ILE A 281 13.48 21.54 -0.13
CA ILE A 281 12.98 21.38 1.24
C ILE A 281 12.44 19.96 1.45
N GLN A 282 12.69 19.41 2.64
CA GLN A 282 12.04 18.16 3.08
C GLN A 282 10.70 18.48 3.72
N VAL A 283 9.69 17.71 3.36
CA VAL A 283 8.33 17.78 3.88
C VAL A 283 8.03 16.50 4.64
N PHE A 284 7.59 16.64 5.89
CA PHE A 284 7.18 15.54 6.77
C PHE A 284 5.67 15.59 6.99
N GLY A 285 5.04 14.43 7.18
CA GLY A 285 3.61 14.35 7.49
C GLY A 285 3.28 15.08 8.80
N GLY A 286 2.20 15.85 8.83
CA GLY A 286 1.75 16.60 10.01
C GLY A 286 2.59 17.83 10.35
N GLU A 287 3.69 18.07 9.64
CA GLU A 287 4.59 19.18 9.89
C GLU A 287 4.47 20.27 8.82
N CYS A 288 4.84 21.49 9.22
CA CYS A 288 5.05 22.58 8.29
C CYS A 288 6.54 22.89 8.15
N SER A 289 7.08 22.57 6.99
CA SER A 289 8.45 22.85 6.61
C SER A 289 8.58 24.31 6.17
N LYS A 290 9.32 25.09 6.96
CA LYS A 290 9.48 26.54 6.75
C LYS A 290 10.74 26.83 5.95
N PHE A 291 10.61 27.47 4.80
CA PHE A 291 11.71 27.90 3.94
C PHE A 291 11.85 29.43 3.94
N GLU A 292 13.02 29.91 4.35
CA GLU A 292 13.38 31.34 4.27
C GLU A 292 14.11 31.61 2.95
N LEU A 293 13.54 32.46 2.09
CA LEU A 293 14.24 33.04 0.95
C LEU A 293 15.23 34.10 1.45
N LYS A 294 16.51 33.88 1.16
CA LYS A 294 17.65 34.71 1.56
C LYS A 294 18.34 35.34 0.36
#